data_AF-A0A529Q074-F1
#
_entry.id   AF-A0A529Q074-F1
#
_cell.length_a   1.000
_cell.length_b   1.000
_cell.length_c   1.000
_cell.angle_alpha   90.00
_cell.angle_beta   90.00
_cell.angle_gamma   90.00
#
_symmetry.space_group_name_H-M   'P 1'
#
loop_
_entity.id
_entity.type
_entity.pdbx_description
1 polymer ?
#
loop_
_entity_poly.entity_id
_entity_poly.type
_entity_poly.pdbx_seq_one_letter_code
_entity_poly.pdbx_strand_id
1 'polypeptide(L)'
;LDPDSGKIVRTIDVASHAGTAFDGEYLYQIAEDRIHKVDPKIGKVVATIPAPGNGGDSGMAWAEGSLWVGEYRAHKIHQIDPETGRVIRTIESKRVVTGVTWVDGELWHATWEG
;
A
#
# COMPACT_ATOMS: atom_id res chain seq x y z
N LEU A 1 7.46 12.45 9.78
CA LEU A 1 8.23 13.64 9.38
C LEU A 1 7.34 14.84 9.62
N ASP A 2 7.86 15.91 10.21
CA ASP A 2 7.19 17.21 10.14
C ASP A 2 7.30 17.71 8.68
N PRO A 3 6.19 17.98 7.98
CA PRO A 3 6.22 18.27 6.55
C PRO A 3 6.88 19.61 6.22
N ASP A 4 6.84 20.60 7.12
CA ASP A 4 7.39 21.93 6.88
C ASP A 4 8.91 21.98 7.10
N SER A 5 9.39 21.27 8.14
CA SER A 5 10.79 21.32 8.55
C SER A 5 11.62 20.10 8.15
N GLY A 6 10.97 19.01 7.71
CA GLY A 6 11.64 17.76 7.39
C GLY A 6 12.23 17.03 8.61
N LYS A 7 11.86 17.42 9.84
CA LYS A 7 12.38 16.78 11.05
C LYS A 7 11.63 15.48 11.35
N ILE A 8 12.35 14.46 11.82
CA ILE A 8 11.71 13.24 12.33
C ILE A 8 11.11 13.57 13.70
N VAL A 9 9.78 13.49 13.80
CA VAL A 9 9.02 13.73 15.04
C VAL A 9 8.69 12.46 15.79
N ARG A 10 8.59 11.33 15.09
CA ARG A 10 8.23 10.01 15.62
C ARG A 10 8.67 8.94 14.64
N THR A 11 9.04 7.79 15.20
CA THR A 11 9.30 6.54 14.47
C THR A 11 8.38 5.44 15.01
N ILE A 12 7.94 4.56 14.12
CA ILE A 12 7.19 3.34 14.46
C ILE A 12 8.05 2.17 13.97
N ASP A 13 8.40 1.27 14.88
CA ASP A 13 9.25 0.11 14.58
C ASP A 13 8.39 -1.07 14.12
N VAL A 14 7.98 -1.02 12.85
CA VAL A 14 7.18 -2.07 12.18
C VAL A 14 7.83 -2.37 10.84
N ALA A 15 7.89 -3.66 10.49
CA ALA A 15 8.43 -4.12 9.22
C ALA A 15 7.74 -3.42 8.04
N SER A 16 8.55 -2.90 7.12
CA SER A 16 8.09 -2.16 5.95
C SER A 16 9.04 -2.38 4.78
N HIS A 17 8.56 -3.09 3.76
CA HIS A 17 9.38 -3.51 2.62
C HIS A 17 9.01 -2.76 1.33
N ALA A 18 7.75 -2.30 1.22
CA ALA A 18 7.27 -1.60 0.03
C ALA A 18 6.21 -0.54 0.38
N GLY A 19 5.10 -0.51 -0.36
CA GLY A 19 4.08 0.54 -0.32
C GLY A 19 3.47 0.78 1.06
N THR A 20 3.07 2.04 1.28
CA THR A 20 2.39 2.49 2.50
C THR A 20 1.18 3.34 2.10
N ALA A 21 0.06 3.10 2.77
CA ALA A 21 -1.18 3.86 2.60
C ALA A 21 -1.76 4.28 3.95
N PHE A 22 -2.68 5.24 3.95
CA PHE A 22 -3.36 5.73 5.15
C PHE A 22 -4.84 5.92 4.86
N ASP A 23 -5.71 5.37 5.69
CA ASP A 23 -7.17 5.44 5.51
C ASP A 23 -7.83 6.65 6.21
N GLY A 24 -7.06 7.43 6.96
CA GLY A 24 -7.55 8.49 7.85
C GLY A 24 -7.40 8.15 9.34
N GLU A 25 -7.17 6.88 9.67
CA GLU A 25 -7.02 6.37 11.04
C GLU A 25 -5.83 5.42 11.21
N TYR A 26 -5.69 4.43 10.32
CA TYR A 26 -4.66 3.39 10.32
C TYR A 26 -3.70 3.54 9.14
N LEU A 27 -2.43 3.22 9.40
CA LEU A 27 -1.44 3.01 8.34
C LEU A 27 -1.53 1.58 7.85
N TYR A 28 -1.40 1.38 6.55
CA TYR A 28 -1.25 0.07 5.93
C TYR A 28 0.13 -0.03 5.32
N GLN A 29 0.84 -1.11 5.60
CA GLN A 29 2.23 -1.24 5.19
C GLN A 29 2.54 -2.64 4.68
N ILE A 30 3.07 -2.73 3.46
CA ILE A 30 3.50 -4.00 2.87
C ILE A 30 4.76 -4.49 3.57
N ALA A 31 4.71 -5.72 4.05
CA ALA A 31 5.80 -6.44 4.68
C ALA A 31 5.87 -7.87 4.12
N GLU A 32 6.75 -8.10 3.14
CA GLU A 32 6.89 -9.38 2.44
C GLU A 32 5.56 -9.81 1.78
N ASP A 33 5.02 -10.97 2.16
CA ASP A 33 3.78 -11.55 1.65
C ASP A 33 2.52 -11.06 2.39
N ARG A 34 2.66 -10.02 3.22
CA ARG A 34 1.61 -9.51 4.12
C ARG A 34 1.49 -8.00 4.06
N ILE A 35 0.33 -7.52 4.51
CA ILE A 35 0.07 -6.10 4.78
C ILE A 35 -0.28 -5.97 6.27
N HIS A 36 0.45 -5.11 6.97
CA HIS A 36 0.16 -4.74 8.34
C HIS A 36 -0.79 -3.54 8.39
N LYS A 37 -1.88 -3.66 9.14
CA LYS A 37 -2.70 -2.52 9.59
C LYS A 37 -2.13 -2.06 10.92
N VAL A 38 -1.59 -0.86 10.95
CA VAL A 38 -0.85 -0.27 12.06
C VAL A 38 -1.65 0.89 12.62
N ASP A 39 -1.89 0.87 13.93
CA ASP A 39 -2.40 2.04 14.64
C ASP A 39 -1.25 3.02 14.90
N PRO A 40 -1.24 4.19 14.25
CA PRO A 40 -0.15 5.16 14.41
C PRO A 40 -0.15 5.86 15.77
N LYS A 41 -1.28 5.86 16.51
CA LYS A 41 -1.39 6.48 17.84
C LYS A 41 -0.57 5.68 18.83
N ILE A 42 -0.73 4.36 18.85
CA ILE A 42 -0.02 3.46 19.78
C ILE A 42 1.23 2.81 19.16
N GLY A 43 1.42 2.93 17.84
CA GLY A 43 2.58 2.38 17.12
C GLY A 43 2.59 0.85 17.10
N LYS A 44 1.43 0.20 16.98
CA LYS A 44 1.31 -1.27 16.99
C LYS A 44 0.55 -1.77 15.77
N VAL A 45 0.92 -2.95 15.30
CA VAL A 45 0.13 -3.73 14.35
C VAL A 45 -1.15 -4.19 15.06
N VAL A 46 -2.31 -3.84 14.52
CA VAL A 46 -3.63 -4.22 15.04
C VAL A 46 -4.30 -5.31 14.22
N ALA A 47 -3.89 -5.47 12.96
CA ALA A 47 -4.27 -6.60 12.10
C ALA A 47 -3.21 -6.87 11.04
N THR A 48 -3.24 -8.08 10.50
CA THR A 48 -2.39 -8.49 9.38
C THR A 48 -3.23 -9.24 8.35
N ILE A 49 -3.15 -8.83 7.10
CA ILE A 49 -3.86 -9.45 5.97
C ILE A 49 -2.83 -9.95 4.93
N PRO A 50 -3.17 -10.94 4.10
CA PRO A 50 -2.29 -11.37 3.01
C PRO A 50 -2.08 -10.24 1.98
N ALA A 51 -0.87 -10.12 1.46
CA ALA A 51 -0.60 -9.30 0.28
C ALA A 51 -0.94 -10.09 -0.99
N PRO A 52 -1.56 -9.48 -2.01
CA PRO A 52 -2.04 -10.20 -3.18
C PRO A 52 -0.93 -10.73 -4.09
N GLY A 53 0.24 -10.08 -4.12
CA GLY A 53 1.39 -10.44 -4.95
C GLY A 53 2.36 -11.42 -4.30
N ASN A 54 2.06 -11.95 -3.09
CA ASN A 54 2.90 -12.92 -2.38
C ASN A 54 4.39 -12.51 -2.31
N GLY A 55 4.65 -11.23 -2.02
CA GLY A 55 5.99 -10.64 -1.95
C GLY A 55 6.47 -9.97 -3.25
N GLY A 56 5.70 -10.06 -4.32
CA GLY A 56 5.89 -9.29 -5.57
C GLY A 56 5.23 -7.90 -5.55
N ASP A 57 4.64 -7.52 -4.41
CA ASP A 57 3.91 -6.28 -4.21
C ASP A 57 4.83 -5.04 -4.21
N SER A 58 4.28 -3.90 -4.60
CA SER A 58 5.01 -2.65 -4.82
C SER A 58 4.31 -1.49 -4.10
N GLY A 59 3.81 -0.50 -4.84
CA GLY A 59 3.09 0.65 -4.32
C GLY A 59 1.68 0.29 -3.87
N MET A 60 1.16 1.06 -2.92
CA MET A 60 -0.16 0.88 -2.37
C MET A 60 -0.82 2.24 -2.13
N ALA A 61 -2.10 2.35 -2.45
CA ALA A 61 -2.92 3.52 -2.17
C ALA A 61 -4.19 3.11 -1.43
N TRP A 62 -4.69 4.01 -0.58
CA TRP A 62 -6.05 3.91 -0.04
C TRP A 62 -6.98 4.76 -0.90
N ALA A 63 -8.07 4.18 -1.37
CA ALA A 63 -9.11 4.92 -2.06
C ALA A 63 -10.45 4.19 -1.99
N GLU A 64 -11.52 4.96 -1.83
CA GLU A 64 -12.90 4.46 -1.88
C GLU A 64 -13.16 3.26 -0.95
N GLY A 65 -12.57 3.26 0.25
CA GLY A 65 -12.75 2.19 1.24
C GLY A 65 -11.97 0.90 0.93
N SER A 66 -11.06 0.93 -0.05
CA SER A 66 -10.25 -0.22 -0.46
C SER A 66 -8.76 0.12 -0.48
N LEU A 67 -7.93 -0.92 -0.42
CA LEU A 67 -6.52 -0.81 -0.76
C LEU A 67 -6.31 -1.17 -2.23
N TRP A 68 -5.52 -0.36 -2.92
CA TRP A 68 -5.09 -0.59 -4.30
C TRP A 68 -3.60 -0.91 -4.28
N VAL A 69 -3.26 -2.16 -4.57
CA VAL A 69 -1.90 -2.72 -4.42
C VAL A 69 -1.34 -3.09 -5.78
N GLY A 70 -0.19 -2.54 -6.14
CA GLY A 70 0.52 -2.92 -7.36
C GLY A 70 1.33 -4.20 -7.20
N GLU A 71 1.26 -5.11 -8.17
CA GLU A 71 2.13 -6.28 -8.28
C GLU A 71 3.15 -6.03 -9.40
N TYR A 72 4.43 -5.87 -9.03
CA TYR A 72 5.42 -5.19 -9.86
C TYR A 72 5.63 -5.84 -11.23
N ARG A 73 6.12 -7.10 -11.24
CA ARG A 73 6.48 -7.83 -12.47
C ARG A 73 5.32 -8.58 -13.10
N ALA A 74 4.20 -8.71 -12.40
CA ALA A 74 2.99 -9.31 -12.95
C ALA A 74 2.12 -8.29 -13.71
N HIS A 75 2.49 -7.00 -13.65
CA HIS A 75 1.78 -5.91 -14.32
C HIS A 75 0.32 -5.81 -13.89
N LYS A 76 0.06 -5.94 -12.59
CA LYS A 76 -1.30 -5.91 -12.04
C LYS A 76 -1.44 -4.85 -10.98
N ILE A 77 -2.66 -4.35 -10.84
CA ILE A 77 -3.09 -3.59 -9.68
C ILE A 77 -4.33 -4.27 -9.10
N HIS A 78 -4.27 -4.63 -7.82
CA HIS A 78 -5.34 -5.32 -7.11
C HIS A 78 -6.08 -4.34 -6.21
N GLN A 79 -7.39 -4.26 -6.36
CA GLN A 79 -8.27 -3.73 -5.32
C GLN A 79 -8.53 -4.83 -4.31
N ILE A 80 -8.19 -4.61 -3.05
CA ILE A 80 -8.38 -5.59 -1.98
C ILE A 80 -9.24 -5.00 -0.86
N ASP A 81 -10.00 -5.89 -0.23
CA ASP A 81 -10.72 -5.65 1.01
C ASP A 81 -9.71 -5.47 2.16
N PRO A 82 -9.70 -4.31 2.84
CA PRO A 82 -8.67 -4.01 3.84
C PRO A 82 -8.83 -4.77 5.16
N GLU A 83 -9.98 -5.40 5.40
CA GLU A 83 -10.24 -6.16 6.62
C GLU A 83 -9.85 -7.63 6.43
N THR A 84 -9.93 -8.15 5.21
CA THR A 84 -9.70 -9.57 4.92
C THR A 84 -8.51 -9.86 4.01
N GLY A 85 -8.03 -8.87 3.25
CA GLY A 85 -7.03 -9.05 2.18
C GLY A 85 -7.59 -9.73 0.93
N ARG A 86 -8.91 -9.97 0.86
CA ARG A 86 -9.53 -10.59 -0.31
C ARG A 86 -9.47 -9.65 -1.51
N VAL A 87 -8.98 -10.16 -2.64
CA VAL A 87 -9.02 -9.42 -3.92
C VAL A 87 -10.47 -9.26 -4.36
N ILE A 88 -10.88 -8.00 -4.56
CA ILE A 88 -12.19 -7.59 -5.07
C ILE A 88 -12.13 -7.48 -6.59
N ARG A 89 -11.06 -6.87 -7.11
CA ARG A 89 -10.86 -6.59 -8.53
C ARG A 89 -9.37 -6.59 -8.87
N THR A 90 -9.05 -6.97 -10.09
CA THR A 90 -7.70 -6.85 -10.66
C THR A 90 -7.76 -6.02 -11.94
N ILE A 91 -6.79 -5.11 -12.10
CA ILE A 91 -6.56 -4.33 -13.30
C ILE A 91 -5.22 -4.77 -13.88
N GLU A 92 -5.19 -5.07 -15.18
CA GLU A 92 -3.94 -5.36 -15.89
C GLU A 92 -3.33 -4.06 -16.44
N SER A 93 -2.02 -3.94 -16.34
CA SER A 93 -1.22 -2.90 -16.96
C SER A 93 -0.39 -3.49 -18.10
N LYS A 94 -0.05 -2.64 -19.07
CA LYS A 94 0.90 -3.01 -20.13
C LYS A 94 2.36 -2.78 -19.72
N ARG A 95 2.58 -2.26 -18.50
CA ARG A 95 3.89 -1.90 -17.96
C ARG A 95 4.03 -2.40 -16.53
N VAL A 96 5.27 -2.40 -16.03
CA VAL A 96 5.53 -2.64 -14.61
C VAL A 96 4.87 -1.58 -13.74
N VAL A 97 4.42 -1.99 -12.56
CA VAL A 97 3.72 -1.13 -11.60
C VAL A 97 4.64 -0.85 -10.41
N THR A 98 5.04 0.39 -10.18
CA THR A 98 5.93 0.75 -9.06
C THR A 98 5.18 1.50 -7.96
N GLY A 99 4.96 2.80 -8.11
CA GLY A 99 4.09 3.58 -7.21
C GLY A 99 2.63 3.47 -7.64
N VAL A 100 1.70 3.49 -6.69
CA VAL A 100 0.25 3.58 -6.94
C VAL A 100 -0.28 4.74 -6.11
N THR A 101 -1.09 5.60 -6.70
CA THR A 101 -1.73 6.73 -6.02
C THR A 101 -3.14 6.96 -6.55
N TRP A 102 -3.96 7.66 -5.76
CA TRP A 102 -5.31 8.04 -6.14
C TRP A 102 -5.49 9.55 -5.99
N VAL A 103 -6.03 10.20 -7.01
CA VAL A 103 -6.32 11.64 -6.99
C VAL A 103 -7.49 11.92 -7.92
N ASP A 104 -8.39 12.81 -7.50
CA ASP A 104 -9.54 13.28 -8.30
C ASP A 104 -10.41 12.18 -8.93
N GLY A 105 -10.56 11.05 -8.24
CA GLY A 105 -11.36 9.92 -8.70
C GLY A 105 -10.63 9.00 -9.69
N GLU A 106 -9.33 9.18 -9.85
CA GLU A 106 -8.50 8.43 -10.78
C GLU A 106 -7.35 7.70 -10.08
N LEU A 107 -7.11 6.47 -10.53
CA LEU A 107 -5.97 5.67 -10.11
C LEU A 107 -4.80 5.89 -11.06
N TRP A 108 -3.68 6.33 -10.50
CA TRP A 108 -2.44 6.54 -11.22
C TRP A 108 -1.39 5.55 -10.74
N HIS A 109 -0.56 5.06 -11.65
CA HIS A 109 0.61 4.29 -11.28
C HIS A 109 1.87 4.81 -11.98
N ALA A 110 2.99 4.76 -11.27
CA ALA A 110 4.29 4.99 -11.85
C ALA A 110 4.79 3.71 -12.52
N THR A 111 5.72 3.90 -13.45
CA THR A 111 6.36 2.83 -14.19
C THR A 111 7.80 3.21 -14.49
N TRP A 112 8.61 2.22 -14.82
CA TRP A 112 9.99 2.42 -15.24
C TRP A 112 10.24 1.61 -16.50
N GLU A 113 10.75 2.28 -17.53
CA GLU A 113 11.26 1.67 -18.75
C GLU A 113 12.77 1.98 -18.76
N GLY A 114 13.59 0.92 -18.82
CA GLY A 114 15.05 1.01 -18.87
C GLY A 114 15.56 1.30 -20.27
#